data_AF-A0A1Q8I0P8-F1
#
_entry.id   AF-A0A1Q8I0P8-F1
#
_cell.length_a   1.000
_cell.length_b   1.000
_cell.length_c   1.000
_cell.angle_alpha   90.00
_cell.angle_beta   90.00
_cell.angle_gamma   90.00
#
_symmetry.space_group_name_H-M   'P 1'
#
loop_
_entity.id
_entity.type
_entity.pdbx_description
1 polymer ?
#
loop_
_entity_poly.entity_id
_entity_poly.type
_entity_poly.pdbx_seq_one_letter_code
_entity_poly.pdbx_strand_id
1 'polypeptide(L)'
;MSALAFTILRLGYLVLLWFFLYLIVRVMRRDMADSPVAGPSRRRSTGGSEQPSGPPPRGRRRSATRLVITEGPLAGSTVPLSPSSIIIGRSPSCTLVLDDSYASSRHARVFPKDGAWWLEDLGSTNGTMMDGRPVHGAVELPMNIPVRIGQTTLELRS
;
A
#
# COMPACT_ATOMS: atom_id res chain seq x y z
N MET A 1 29.07 33.47 -33.33
CA MET A 1 28.96 32.02 -33.09
C MET A 1 27.58 31.73 -32.50
N SER A 2 26.79 30.91 -33.22
CA SER A 2 25.55 30.20 -32.86
C SER A 2 24.49 30.87 -31.97
N ALA A 3 23.76 31.86 -32.51
CA ALA A 3 22.47 32.32 -31.94
C ALA A 3 21.45 31.17 -31.75
N LEU A 4 21.50 30.16 -32.64
CA LEU A 4 20.69 28.94 -32.54
C LEU A 4 20.98 28.13 -31.28
N ALA A 5 22.22 28.08 -30.80
CA ALA A 5 22.59 27.33 -29.60
C ALA A 5 21.93 27.94 -28.34
N PHE A 6 21.90 29.27 -28.25
CA PHE A 6 21.21 29.96 -27.15
C PHE A 6 19.70 29.72 -27.17
N THR A 7 19.08 29.68 -28.36
CA THR A 7 17.64 29.38 -28.50
C THR A 7 17.31 27.96 -28.08
N ILE A 8 18.12 26.98 -28.49
CA ILE A 8 17.95 25.57 -28.10
C ILE A 8 18.11 25.41 -26.59
N LEU A 9 19.11 26.04 -25.99
CA LEU A 9 19.33 25.98 -24.54
C LEU A 9 18.16 26.59 -23.76
N ARG A 10 17.61 27.72 -24.23
CA ARG A 10 16.45 28.37 -23.62
C ARG A 10 15.19 27.51 -23.69
N LEU A 11 14.93 26.91 -24.85
CA LEU A 11 13.80 25.98 -25.04
C LEU A 11 13.97 24.72 -24.18
N GLY A 12 15.17 24.15 -24.13
CA GLY A 12 15.48 23.00 -23.29
C GLY A 12 15.25 23.27 -21.81
N TYR A 13 15.70 24.43 -21.33
CA TYR A 13 15.43 24.87 -19.95
C TYR A 13 13.94 25.01 -19.66
N LEU A 14 13.18 25.59 -20.59
CA LEU A 14 11.73 25.77 -20.44
C LEU A 14 10.99 24.44 -20.40
N VAL A 15 11.37 23.48 -21.25
CA VAL A 15 10.82 22.11 -21.23
C VAL A 15 11.17 21.39 -19.93
N LEU A 16 12.41 21.53 -19.45
CA LEU A 16 12.86 20.92 -18.20
C LEU A 16 12.11 21.48 -16.99
N LEU A 17 11.88 22.80 -16.95
CA LEU A 17 11.04 23.44 -15.94
C LEU A 17 9.60 22.95 -16.02
N TRP A 18 9.03 22.87 -17.22
CA TRP A 18 7.68 22.36 -17.41
C TRP A 18 7.53 20.90 -16.97
N PHE A 19 8.52 20.05 -17.26
CA PHE A 19 8.55 18.67 -16.82
C PHE A 19 8.64 18.56 -15.29
N PHE A 20 9.50 19.37 -14.67
CA PHE A 20 9.63 19.43 -13.21
C PHE A 20 8.32 19.88 -12.55
N LEU A 21 7.69 20.93 -13.08
CA LEU A 21 6.39 21.43 -12.60
C LEU A 21 5.29 20.38 -12.78
N TYR A 22 5.27 19.68 -13.92
CA TYR A 22 4.36 18.57 -14.16
C TYR A 22 4.56 17.44 -13.14
N LEU A 23 5.80 17.10 -12.80
CA LEU A 23 6.13 16.07 -11.83
C LEU A 23 5.68 16.46 -10.41
N ILE A 24 5.88 17.72 -10.01
CA ILE A 24 5.37 18.28 -8.75
C ILE A 24 3.84 18.16 -8.69
N VAL A 25 3.14 18.63 -9.73
CA VAL A 25 1.67 18.59 -9.76
C VAL A 25 1.17 17.14 -9.75
N ARG A 26 1.83 16.23 -10.47
CA ARG A 26 1.50 14.80 -10.47
C ARG A 26 1.66 14.17 -9.08
N VAL A 27 2.70 14.54 -8.34
CA VAL A 27 2.91 14.08 -6.95
C VAL A 27 1.85 14.68 -6.02
N MET A 28 1.58 15.98 -6.13
CA MET A 28 0.59 16.68 -5.31
C MET A 28 -0.85 16.16 -5.52
N ARG A 29 -1.22 15.84 -6.78
CA ARG A 29 -2.53 15.24 -7.09
C ARG A 29 -2.68 13.82 -6.54
N ARG A 30 -1.57 13.08 -6.34
CA ARG A 30 -1.62 11.76 -5.68
C ARG A 30 -1.89 11.87 -4.19
N ASP A 31 -1.37 12.91 -3.52
CA ASP A 31 -1.63 13.14 -2.09
C ASP A 31 -3.05 13.65 -1.81
N MET A 32 -3.71 14.28 -2.78
CA MET A 32 -5.07 14.82 -2.64
C MET A 32 -6.18 13.80 -2.93
N ALA A 33 -5.86 12.63 -3.50
CA ALA A 33 -6.86 11.64 -3.92
C ALA A 33 -7.38 10.76 -2.77
N ASP A 34 -6.67 10.69 -1.64
CA ASP A 34 -7.08 9.90 -0.47
C ASP A 34 -7.48 10.81 0.70
N SER A 35 -8.66 11.41 0.60
CA SER A 35 -9.41 11.89 1.76
C SER A 35 -10.83 11.32 1.71
N PRO A 36 -11.04 10.07 2.14
CA PRO A 36 -12.38 9.64 2.49
C PRO A 36 -12.71 10.27 3.84
N VAL A 37 -13.33 11.45 3.80
CA VAL A 37 -14.04 11.99 4.96
C VAL A 37 -15.10 10.96 5.34
N ALA A 38 -14.87 10.27 6.47
CA ALA A 38 -15.82 9.40 7.10
C ALA A 38 -17.11 10.19 7.41
N GLY A 39 -18.17 9.93 6.65
CA GLY A 39 -19.53 10.36 6.98
C GLY A 39 -20.12 9.44 8.06
N PRO A 40 -20.80 9.97 9.09
CA PRO A 40 -21.32 9.16 10.18
C PRO A 40 -22.60 8.40 9.78
N SER A 41 -22.66 7.16 10.26
CA SER A 41 -23.80 6.26 10.35
C SER A 41 -25.14 6.95 10.64
N ARG A 42 -26.18 6.59 9.86
CA ARG A 42 -27.55 6.59 10.37
C ARG A 42 -28.31 5.34 9.95
N ARG A 43 -28.46 4.45 10.92
CA ARG A 43 -29.46 3.39 11.07
C ARG A 43 -30.77 3.66 10.32
N ARG A 44 -31.24 2.66 9.58
CA ARG A 44 -32.65 2.27 9.62
C ARG A 44 -32.78 0.76 9.38
N SER A 45 -32.86 0.03 10.48
CA SER A 45 -33.32 -1.35 10.57
C SER A 45 -34.84 -1.35 10.71
N THR A 46 -35.55 -1.91 9.74
CA THR A 46 -36.95 -2.30 9.89
C THR A 46 -37.19 -3.59 9.12
N GLY A 47 -37.42 -4.66 9.90
CA GLY A 47 -38.34 -5.77 9.64
C GLY A 47 -38.33 -6.43 8.27
N GLY A 48 -37.75 -7.62 8.21
CA GLY A 48 -37.93 -8.58 7.12
C GLY A 48 -37.54 -9.97 7.60
N SER A 49 -38.49 -10.65 8.22
CA SER A 49 -38.43 -12.07 8.54
C SER A 49 -38.46 -12.87 7.23
N GLU A 50 -37.31 -13.35 6.75
CA GLU A 50 -37.29 -14.46 5.81
C GLU A 50 -35.96 -15.20 5.90
N GLN A 51 -36.03 -16.32 6.59
CA GLN A 51 -34.99 -17.33 6.61
C GLN A 51 -35.36 -18.39 5.57
N PRO A 52 -34.53 -18.56 4.53
CA PRO A 52 -34.35 -19.90 3.98
C PRO A 52 -32.88 -20.29 4.01
N SER A 53 -32.63 -21.41 4.68
CA SER A 53 -31.57 -22.39 4.47
C SER A 53 -30.73 -22.22 3.19
N GLY A 54 -29.57 -21.56 3.33
CA GLY A 54 -28.42 -21.69 2.44
C GLY A 54 -27.25 -22.37 3.20
N PRO A 55 -26.25 -22.94 2.51
CA PRO A 55 -25.18 -23.71 3.15
C PRO A 55 -24.43 -22.85 4.19
N PRO A 56 -23.80 -23.46 5.23
CA PRO A 56 -23.15 -22.72 6.29
C PRO A 56 -22.18 -21.66 5.71
N PRO A 57 -22.06 -20.46 6.31
CA PRO A 57 -21.08 -19.48 5.87
C PRO A 57 -19.72 -20.17 5.85
N ARG A 58 -19.21 -20.37 4.63
CA ARG A 58 -17.95 -21.04 4.35
C ARG A 58 -16.86 -20.41 5.19
N GLY A 59 -16.45 -21.14 6.22
CA GLY A 59 -15.23 -20.90 6.96
C GLY A 59 -15.22 -19.54 7.66
N ARG A 60 -15.06 -19.57 8.97
CA ARG A 60 -14.21 -18.60 9.64
C ARG A 60 -12.83 -18.67 8.95
N ARG A 61 -12.68 -17.99 7.80
CA ARG A 61 -11.41 -17.79 7.08
C ARG A 61 -10.49 -17.29 8.17
N ARG A 62 -9.51 -18.12 8.56
CA ARG A 62 -8.61 -17.85 9.68
C ARG A 62 -8.20 -16.40 9.59
N SER A 63 -8.70 -15.54 10.47
CA SER A 63 -8.47 -14.12 10.31
C SER A 63 -7.04 -13.88 10.73
N ALA A 64 -6.16 -13.53 9.79
CA ALA A 64 -4.81 -13.14 10.15
C ALA A 64 -4.93 -12.05 11.22
N THR A 65 -4.27 -12.27 12.36
CA THR A 65 -4.41 -11.43 13.56
C THR A 65 -3.17 -10.55 13.76
N ARG A 66 -2.04 -10.95 13.18
CA ARG A 66 -0.78 -10.21 13.24
C ARG A 66 0.02 -10.31 11.94
N LEU A 67 0.72 -9.23 11.62
CA LEU A 67 1.75 -9.19 10.61
C LEU A 67 3.09 -9.38 11.32
N VAL A 68 3.84 -10.42 10.95
CA VAL A 68 5.11 -10.77 11.59
C VAL A 68 6.26 -10.50 10.63
N ILE A 69 7.30 -9.84 11.11
CA ILE A 69 8.53 -9.63 10.35
C ILE A 69 9.46 -10.81 10.62
N THR A 70 9.72 -11.62 9.60
CA THR A 70 10.55 -12.82 9.70
C THR A 70 12.02 -12.56 9.42
N GLU A 71 12.32 -11.62 8.54
CA GLU A 71 13.69 -11.29 8.13
C GLU A 71 13.87 -9.77 8.00
N GLY A 72 15.11 -9.31 8.16
CA GLY A 72 15.50 -7.91 8.01
C GLY A 72 15.85 -7.23 9.34
N PRO A 73 16.10 -5.91 9.33
CA PRO A 73 16.55 -5.15 10.50
C PRO A 73 15.59 -5.21 11.69
N LEU A 74 14.31 -5.47 11.42
CA LEU A 74 13.23 -5.53 12.41
C LEU A 74 12.71 -6.97 12.63
N ALA A 75 13.49 -7.99 12.27
CA ALA A 75 13.12 -9.39 12.46
C ALA A 75 12.66 -9.69 13.90
N GLY A 76 11.53 -10.40 14.04
CA GLY A 76 10.89 -10.69 15.32
C GLY A 76 9.83 -9.66 15.75
N SER A 77 9.73 -8.51 15.08
CA SER A 77 8.68 -7.53 15.35
C SER A 77 7.32 -8.02 14.84
N THR A 78 6.27 -7.79 15.62
CA THR A 78 4.89 -8.14 15.26
C THR A 78 3.99 -6.92 15.34
N VAL A 79 3.22 -6.67 14.29
CA VAL A 79 2.22 -5.60 14.25
C VAL A 79 0.82 -6.21 14.28
N PRO A 80 -0.07 -5.79 15.19
CA PRO A 80 -1.45 -6.27 15.20
C PRO A 80 -2.17 -5.84 13.93
N LEU A 81 -2.93 -6.76 13.33
CA LEU A 81 -3.75 -6.46 12.17
C LEU A 81 -5.04 -5.76 12.63
N SER A 82 -5.12 -4.46 12.37
CA SER A 82 -6.31 -3.64 12.62
C SER A 82 -7.24 -3.63 11.41
N PRO A 83 -8.56 -3.44 11.56
CA PRO A 83 -9.49 -3.35 10.42
C PRO A 83 -9.26 -2.14 9.50
N SER A 84 -8.29 -1.28 9.81
CA SER A 84 -7.81 -0.19 8.96
C SER A 84 -6.70 -0.66 8.01
N SER A 85 -6.40 0.14 6.98
CA SER A 85 -5.19 -0.06 6.18
C SER A 85 -3.93 0.14 7.03
N ILE A 86 -2.93 -0.70 6.78
CA ILE A 86 -1.59 -0.64 7.37
C ILE A 86 -0.66 -0.19 6.26
N ILE A 87 -0.07 0.98 6.41
CA ILE A 87 0.94 1.48 5.48
C ILE A 87 2.30 1.04 5.98
N ILE A 88 3.10 0.47 5.08
CA ILE A 88 4.44 -0.05 5.33
C ILE A 88 5.44 0.79 4.54
N GLY A 89 6.47 1.29 5.21
CA GLY A 89 7.49 2.10 4.55
C GLY A 89 8.46 2.74 5.54
N ARG A 90 9.42 3.50 5.02
CA ARG A 90 10.46 4.15 5.84
C ARG A 90 10.00 5.42 6.57
N SER A 91 8.91 6.03 6.11
CA SER A 91 8.41 7.27 6.71
C SER A 91 7.91 7.02 8.13
N PRO A 92 8.17 7.92 9.10
CA PRO A 92 7.58 7.83 10.44
C PRO A 92 6.05 7.97 10.44
N SER A 93 5.45 8.41 9.33
CA SER A 93 4.00 8.44 9.15
C SER A 93 3.38 7.08 8.79
N CYS A 94 4.18 6.04 8.56
CA CYS A 94 3.69 4.70 8.29
C CYS A 94 3.25 3.98 9.56
N THR A 95 2.26 3.09 9.44
CA THR A 95 1.82 2.23 10.55
C THR A 95 2.92 1.24 10.93
N LEU A 96 3.60 0.68 9.93
CA LEU A 96 4.81 -0.09 10.11
C LEU A 96 5.98 0.69 9.50
N VAL A 97 6.78 1.28 10.38
CA VAL A 97 7.99 2.01 10.01
C VAL A 97 9.13 1.00 9.83
N LEU A 98 9.71 0.98 8.64
CA LEU A 98 10.87 0.16 8.30
C LEU A 98 12.14 1.01 8.38
N ASP A 99 13.12 0.61 9.18
CA ASP A 99 14.45 1.20 9.16
C ASP A 99 15.31 0.54 8.07
N ASP A 100 14.91 0.74 6.81
CA ASP A 100 15.51 0.09 5.64
C ASP A 100 15.72 1.11 4.51
N SER A 101 16.97 1.27 4.08
CA SER A 101 17.33 2.17 2.99
C SER A 101 16.77 1.75 1.63
N TYR A 102 16.46 0.46 1.44
CA TYR A 102 15.83 -0.08 0.24
C TYR A 102 14.30 0.04 0.28
N ALA A 103 13.71 0.47 1.40
CA ALA A 103 12.30 0.75 1.49
C ALA A 103 11.98 2.22 1.13
N SER A 104 10.98 2.43 0.27
CA SER A 104 10.44 3.77 0.00
C SER A 104 9.70 4.35 1.21
N SER A 105 9.55 5.67 1.27
CA SER A 105 8.88 6.38 2.38
C SER A 105 7.47 5.84 2.65
N ARG A 106 6.69 5.60 1.59
CA ARG A 106 5.45 4.81 1.60
C ARG A 106 5.63 3.73 0.55
N HIS A 107 5.86 2.49 0.95
CA HIS A 107 6.29 1.43 0.04
C HIS A 107 5.11 0.58 -0.42
N ALA A 108 4.40 -0.02 0.53
CA ALA A 108 3.25 -0.86 0.27
C ALA A 108 2.17 -0.58 1.30
N ARG A 109 0.93 -0.96 0.97
CA ARG A 109 -0.17 -0.99 1.92
C ARG A 109 -0.77 -2.38 2.00
N VAL A 110 -1.11 -2.78 3.21
CA VAL A 110 -1.90 -3.97 3.49
C VAL A 110 -3.26 -3.52 3.99
N PHE A 111 -4.35 -4.00 3.40
CA PHE A 111 -5.70 -3.56 3.77
C PHE A 111 -6.70 -4.71 3.71
N PRO A 112 -7.71 -4.71 4.60
CA PRO A 112 -8.77 -5.69 4.52
C PRO A 112 -9.76 -5.31 3.41
N LYS A 113 -10.10 -6.27 2.55
CA LYS A 113 -11.12 -6.13 1.50
C LYS A 113 -11.83 -7.46 1.28
N ASP A 114 -13.16 -7.44 1.26
CA ASP A 114 -14.02 -8.62 1.05
C ASP A 114 -13.72 -9.79 2.01
N GLY A 115 -13.33 -9.48 3.25
CA GLY A 115 -12.97 -10.48 4.26
C GLY A 115 -11.63 -11.20 4.01
N ALA A 116 -10.81 -10.71 3.08
CA ALA A 116 -9.43 -11.11 2.85
C ALA A 116 -8.47 -9.94 3.10
N TRP A 117 -7.20 -10.25 3.27
CA TRP A 117 -6.14 -9.26 3.28
C TRP A 117 -5.60 -9.08 1.88
N TRP A 118 -5.36 -7.83 1.51
CA TRP A 118 -4.81 -7.45 0.21
C TRP A 118 -3.54 -6.64 0.43
N LEU A 119 -2.59 -6.83 -0.48
CA LEU A 119 -1.33 -6.11 -0.54
C LEU A 119 -1.30 -5.30 -1.84
N GLU A 120 -0.91 -4.04 -1.73
CA GLU A 120 -0.72 -3.18 -2.89
C GLU A 120 0.58 -2.38 -2.75
N ASP A 121 1.37 -2.40 -3.82
CA ASP A 121 2.56 -1.55 -3.93
C ASP A 121 2.16 -0.11 -4.27
N LEU A 122 2.68 0.87 -3.53
CA LEU A 122 2.33 2.29 -3.66
C LEU A 122 3.22 3.03 -4.67
N GLY A 123 3.85 2.31 -5.60
CA GLY A 123 4.84 2.86 -6.53
C GLY A 123 6.21 2.97 -5.88
N SER A 124 6.61 1.90 -5.19
CA SER A 124 7.94 1.81 -4.59
C SER A 124 9.05 1.78 -5.64
N THR A 125 10.27 2.17 -5.23
CA THR A 125 11.42 2.22 -6.16
C THR A 125 11.94 0.83 -6.51
N ASN A 126 11.97 -0.07 -5.53
CA ASN A 126 12.53 -1.41 -5.69
C ASN A 126 11.46 -2.49 -5.94
N GLY A 127 10.18 -2.13 -5.82
CA GLY A 127 9.06 -3.06 -5.93
C GLY A 127 8.84 -3.86 -4.64
N THR A 128 7.62 -4.39 -4.54
CA THR A 128 7.23 -5.36 -3.53
C THR A 128 7.22 -6.76 -4.15
N MET A 129 7.78 -7.75 -3.45
CA MET A 129 7.81 -9.15 -3.91
C MET A 129 6.96 -10.01 -2.98
N MET A 130 6.11 -10.88 -3.51
CA MET A 130 5.34 -11.88 -2.77
C MET A 130 5.72 -13.27 -3.29
N ASP A 131 6.20 -14.15 -2.41
CA ASP A 131 6.65 -15.51 -2.78
C ASP A 131 7.63 -15.52 -3.98
N GLY A 132 8.57 -14.57 -3.98
CA GLY A 132 9.56 -14.41 -5.06
C GLY A 132 9.03 -13.82 -6.37
N ARG A 133 7.76 -13.38 -6.42
CA ARG A 133 7.15 -12.75 -7.61
C ARG A 133 6.85 -11.27 -7.36
N PRO A 134 7.05 -10.37 -8.34
CA PRO A 134 6.71 -8.97 -8.18
C PRO A 134 5.19 -8.78 -8.06
N VAL A 135 4.79 -7.89 -7.15
CA VAL A 135 3.39 -7.50 -6.96
C VAL A 135 3.07 -6.34 -7.89
N HIS A 136 2.00 -6.48 -8.67
CA HIS A 136 1.50 -5.42 -9.54
C HIS A 136 0.05 -5.07 -9.17
N GLY A 137 -0.19 -3.81 -8.79
CA GLY A 137 -1.49 -3.38 -8.28
C GLY A 137 -1.85 -4.04 -6.95
N ALA A 138 -3.15 -4.21 -6.71
CA ALA A 138 -3.66 -4.88 -5.51
C ALA A 138 -3.77 -6.39 -5.74
N VAL A 139 -3.10 -7.18 -4.90
CA VAL A 139 -3.10 -8.66 -4.93
C VAL A 139 -3.56 -9.18 -3.57
N GLU A 140 -4.33 -10.28 -3.56
CA GLU A 140 -4.72 -10.94 -2.32
C GLU A 140 -3.48 -11.48 -1.61
N LEU A 141 -3.34 -11.20 -0.31
CA LEU A 141 -2.24 -11.64 0.53
C LEU A 141 -2.69 -12.82 1.39
N PRO A 142 -2.28 -14.06 1.06
CA PRO A 142 -2.63 -15.23 1.86
C PRO A 142 -1.84 -15.29 3.16
N MET A 143 -2.32 -16.10 4.11
CA MET A 143 -1.59 -16.38 5.35
C MET A 143 -0.33 -17.20 5.12
N ASN A 144 0.70 -16.94 5.92
CA ASN A 144 2.01 -17.60 5.91
C ASN A 144 2.73 -17.50 4.55
N ILE A 145 2.41 -16.48 3.75
CA ILE A 145 3.13 -16.18 2.53
C ILE A 145 4.12 -15.05 2.81
N PRO A 146 5.42 -15.25 2.50
CA PRO A 146 6.43 -14.23 2.68
C PRO A 146 6.28 -13.14 1.63
N VAL A 147 6.26 -11.91 2.10
CA VAL A 147 6.30 -10.68 1.31
C VAL A 147 7.59 -9.98 1.63
N ARG A 148 8.38 -9.68 0.62
CA ARG A 148 9.63 -8.94 0.75
C ARG A 148 9.44 -7.50 0.29
N ILE A 149 9.84 -6.59 1.17
CA ILE A 149 9.84 -5.14 0.98
C ILE A 149 11.25 -4.66 1.30
N GLY A 150 12.01 -4.26 0.27
CA GLY A 150 13.43 -3.96 0.44
C GLY A 150 14.20 -5.19 0.95
N GLN A 151 14.85 -5.07 2.11
CA GLN A 151 15.55 -6.13 2.84
C GLN A 151 14.68 -6.78 3.94
N THR A 152 13.45 -6.31 4.13
CA THR A 152 12.55 -6.82 5.17
C THR A 152 11.58 -7.84 4.59
N THR A 153 11.46 -9.01 5.22
CA THR A 153 10.46 -10.03 4.87
C THR A 153 9.38 -10.08 5.95
N LEU A 154 8.12 -10.02 5.54
CA LEU A 154 6.94 -10.00 6.39
C LEU A 154 5.90 -11.01 5.94
N GLU A 155 5.12 -11.54 6.87
CA GLU A 155 4.09 -12.53 6.59
C GLU A 155 2.87 -12.36 7.50
N LEU A 156 1.70 -12.72 6.98
CA LEU A 156 0.47 -12.76 7.78
C LEU A 156 0.41 -14.02 8.62
N ARG A 157 0.27 -13.88 9.94
CA ARG A 157 0.02 -14.99 10.86
C ARG A 157 -1.29 -14.82 11.63
N SER A 158 -1.85 -15.94 12.08
CA SER A 158 -2.92 -15.97 13.08
C SER A 158 -2.39 -15.88 14.52
#